data_AF-A0A9D1F414-F1
#
_entry.id   AF-A0A9D1F414-F1
#
_cell.length_a   1.000
_cell.length_b   1.000
_cell.length_c   1.000
_cell.angle_alpha   90.00
_cell.angle_beta   90.00
_cell.angle_gamma   90.00
#
_symmetry.space_group_name_H-M   'P 1'
#
loop_
_entity.id
_entity.type
_entity.pdbx_description
1 polymer ?
#
loop_
_entity_poly.entity_id
_entity_poly.type
_entity_poly.pdbx_seq_one_letter_code
_entity_poly.pdbx_strand_id
1 'polypeptide(L)'
;MTKYIENVNAYLSQMKIKQTYISLKTGIDKNKLSRILTGTQDVSATDMEKIANALGKKIEFFLNDTFCVPRIMDFEPEKISFYAGEPTQKQEQIANKLLQLMENIDEVMSAKYRFVNISEDNT
;
A
#
# COMPACT_ATOMS: atom_id res chain seq x y z
N MET A 1 13.67 5.47 16.17
CA MET A 1 13.16 5.40 14.78
C MET A 1 13.27 6.80 14.20
N THR A 2 13.63 6.98 12.93
CA THR A 2 13.72 8.33 12.36
C THR A 2 12.32 8.85 12.00
N LYS A 3 12.12 10.17 12.07
CA LYS A 3 10.85 10.82 11.75
C LYS A 3 10.31 10.45 10.36
N TYR A 4 11.22 10.31 9.39
CA TYR A 4 10.89 9.81 8.05
C TYR A 4 10.21 8.44 8.10
N ILE A 5 10.77 7.49 8.85
CA ILE A 5 10.23 6.12 8.93
C ILE A 5 8.91 6.08 9.69
N GLU A 6 8.75 6.90 10.73
CA GLU A 6 7.48 7.06 11.45
C GLU A 6 6.37 7.53 10.50
N ASN A 7 6.65 8.55 9.70
CA ASN A 7 5.72 9.10 8.71
C ASN A 7 5.41 8.09 7.59
N VAL A 8 6.41 7.35 7.10
CA VAL A 8 6.20 6.26 6.14
C VAL A 8 5.32 5.17 6.73
N ASN A 9 5.59 4.71 7.95
CA ASN A 9 4.79 3.67 8.62
C ASN A 9 3.33 4.11 8.83
N ALA A 10 3.11 5.36 9.24
CA ALA A 10 1.77 5.94 9.35
C ALA A 10 1.05 5.96 7.99
N TYR A 11 1.74 6.36 6.92
CA TYR A 11 1.20 6.34 5.56
C TYR A 11 0.80 4.95 5.11
N LEU A 12 1.68 3.96 5.30
CA LEU A 12 1.43 2.56 4.94
C LEU A 12 0.23 1.99 5.66
N SER A 13 0.13 2.25 6.97
CA SER A 13 -0.97 1.77 7.82
C SER A 13 -2.31 2.38 7.40
N GLN A 14 -2.37 3.69 7.17
CA GLN A 14 -3.60 4.38 6.82
C GLN A 14 -4.04 4.11 5.38
N MET A 15 -3.10 4.04 4.42
CA MET A 15 -3.39 3.70 3.02
C MET A 15 -3.52 2.18 2.77
N LYS A 16 -3.36 1.35 3.82
CA LYS A 16 -3.38 -0.13 3.74
C LYS A 16 -2.40 -0.71 2.72
N ILE A 17 -1.25 -0.06 2.54
CA ILE A 17 -0.20 -0.49 1.60
C ILE A 17 0.68 -1.53 2.30
N LYS A 18 0.79 -2.72 1.70
CA LYS A 18 1.67 -3.79 2.21
C LYS A 18 3.14 -3.48 1.93
N GLN A 19 4.02 -3.79 2.88
CA GLN A 19 5.47 -3.67 2.70
C GLN A 19 6.00 -4.39 1.45
N THR A 20 5.39 -5.53 1.08
CA THR A 20 5.76 -6.29 -0.13
C THR A 20 5.63 -5.48 -1.41
N TYR A 21 4.69 -4.52 -1.46
CA TYR A 21 4.54 -3.60 -2.58
C TYR A 21 5.78 -2.70 -2.74
N ILE A 22 6.27 -2.12 -1.64
CA ILE A 22 7.46 -1.26 -1.69
C ILE A 22 8.68 -2.07 -2.10
N SER A 23 8.87 -3.27 -1.55
CA SER A 23 9.96 -4.16 -1.94
C SER A 23 9.95 -4.45 -3.45
N LEU A 24 8.77 -4.78 -4.00
CA LEU A 24 8.60 -5.01 -5.44
C LEU A 24 8.89 -3.76 -6.28
N LYS A 25 8.42 -2.58 -5.85
CA LYS A 25 8.53 -1.34 -6.62
C LYS A 25 9.93 -0.73 -6.58
N THR A 26 10.66 -0.91 -5.49
CA THR A 26 11.99 -0.31 -5.25
C THR A 26 13.16 -1.25 -5.57
N GLY A 27 12.90 -2.57 -5.64
CA GLY A 27 13.94 -3.59 -5.71
C GLY A 27 14.70 -3.79 -4.40
N ILE A 28 14.26 -3.18 -3.30
CA ILE A 28 14.86 -3.39 -1.97
C ILE A 28 14.44 -4.76 -1.45
N ASP A 29 15.40 -5.56 -1.00
CA ASP A 29 15.13 -6.87 -0.39
C ASP A 29 14.11 -6.75 0.77
N LYS A 30 13.21 -7.72 0.87
CA LYS A 30 12.12 -7.72 1.84
C LYS A 30 12.64 -7.68 3.28
N ASN A 31 13.74 -8.39 3.58
CA ASN A 31 14.32 -8.41 4.92
C ASN A 31 15.03 -7.10 5.23
N LYS A 32 15.78 -6.54 4.26
CA LYS A 32 16.37 -5.20 4.39
C LYS A 32 15.29 -4.15 4.67
N LEU A 33 14.21 -4.15 3.89
CA LEU A 33 13.10 -3.21 4.07
C LEU A 33 12.41 -3.39 5.43
N SER A 34 12.27 -4.63 5.90
CA SER A 34 11.66 -4.90 7.22
C SER A 34 12.51 -4.32 8.34
N ARG A 35 13.84 -4.49 8.28
CA ARG A 35 14.77 -3.91 9.25
C ARG A 35 14.76 -2.39 9.23
N ILE A 36 14.62 -1.78 8.06
CA ILE A 36 14.47 -0.32 7.91
C ILE A 36 13.18 0.18 8.56
N LEU A 37 12.04 -0.42 8.22
CA LEU A 37 10.73 0.01 8.72
C LEU A 37 10.54 -0.25 10.22
N THR A 38 11.24 -1.24 10.78
CA THR A 38 11.27 -1.52 12.23
C THR A 38 12.31 -0.70 12.98
N GLY A 39 13.16 0.07 12.27
CA GLY A 39 14.23 0.87 12.87
C GLY A 39 15.43 0.06 13.37
N THR A 40 15.52 -1.22 13.01
CA THR A 40 16.69 -2.08 13.30
C THR A 40 17.91 -1.66 12.47
N GLN A 41 17.67 -1.12 11.28
CA GLN A 41 18.71 -0.63 10.37
C GLN A 41 18.41 0.81 9.96
N ASP A 42 19.44 1.66 9.97
CA ASP A 42 19.31 3.03 9.48
C ASP A 42 19.02 3.08 7.97
N VAL A 43 18.16 4.00 7.60
CA VAL A 43 17.77 4.22 6.21
C VAL A 43 18.78 5.16 5.53
N SER A 44 19.31 4.72 4.38
CA SER A 44 20.19 5.57 3.56
C SER A 44 19.39 6.60 2.76
N ALA A 45 20.00 7.71 2.35
CA ALA A 45 19.35 8.73 1.52
C ALA A 45 18.78 8.14 0.21
N THR A 46 19.51 7.22 -0.42
CA THR A 46 19.05 6.50 -1.62
C THR A 46 17.86 5.60 -1.34
N ASP A 47 17.83 4.92 -0.18
CA ASP A 47 16.69 4.10 0.22
C ASP A 47 15.46 4.99 0.52
N MET A 48 15.64 6.16 1.16
CA MET A 48 14.57 7.14 1.36
C MET A 48 13.97 7.61 0.03
N GLU A 49 14.81 7.92 -0.95
CA GLU A 49 14.35 8.36 -2.27
C GLU A 49 13.56 7.28 -2.98
N LYS A 50 14.06 6.04 -2.97
CA LYS A 50 13.37 4.89 -3.56
C LYS A 50 12.01 4.65 -2.90
N ILE A 51 11.95 4.66 -1.57
CA ILE A 51 10.71 4.45 -0.81
C ILE A 51 9.70 5.56 -1.11
N ALA A 52 10.12 6.83 -1.09
CA ALA A 52 9.24 7.96 -1.38
C ALA A 52 8.69 7.90 -2.81
N ASN A 53 9.57 7.64 -3.80
CA ASN A 53 9.18 7.50 -5.20
C ASN A 53 8.23 6.31 -5.42
N ALA A 54 8.44 5.19 -4.73
CA ALA A 54 7.53 4.04 -4.79
C ALA A 54 6.12 4.36 -4.24
N LEU A 55 6.03 5.32 -3.32
CA LEU A 55 4.77 5.82 -2.77
C LEU A 55 4.20 7.02 -3.56
N GLY A 56 4.85 7.42 -4.65
CA GLY A 56 4.42 8.54 -5.50
C GLY A 56 4.51 9.90 -4.80
N LYS A 57 5.41 10.04 -3.82
CA LYS A 57 5.64 11.27 -3.06
C LYS A 57 7.11 11.65 -3.13
N LYS A 58 7.40 12.93 -2.87
CA LYS A 58 8.79 13.38 -2.69
C LYS A 58 9.28 13.05 -1.28
N ILE A 59 10.59 13.01 -1.09
CA ILE A 59 11.19 12.70 0.22
C ILE A 59 10.75 13.73 1.28
N GLU A 60 10.66 15.01 0.89
CA GLU A 60 10.29 16.11 1.80
C GLU A 60 8.89 15.93 2.39
N PHE A 61 7.99 15.23 1.68
CA PHE A 61 6.65 14.91 2.19
C PHE A 61 6.72 14.11 3.49
N PHE A 62 7.63 13.13 3.57
CA PHE A 62 7.81 12.29 4.75
C PHE A 62 8.80 12.89 5.76
N LEU A 63 9.59 13.90 5.39
CA LEU A 63 10.43 14.64 6.33
C LEU A 63 9.70 15.80 7.01
N ASN A 64 8.52 16.19 6.52
CA ASN A 64 7.78 17.32 7.05
C ASN A 64 7.37 17.11 8.52
N ASP A 65 7.50 18.17 9.32
CA ASP A 65 7.10 18.18 10.71
C ASP A 65 5.58 18.12 10.89
N THR A 66 4.83 18.70 9.96
CA THR A 66 3.36 18.68 9.93
C THR A 66 2.85 17.58 9.00
N PHE A 67 3.28 16.34 9.26
CA PHE A 67 2.86 15.19 8.47
C PHE A 67 1.40 14.82 8.74
N CYS A 68 0.58 14.84 7.69
CA CYS A 68 -0.78 14.33 7.71
C CYS A 68 -0.98 13.39 6.53
N VAL A 69 -1.46 12.18 6.80
CA VAL A 69 -1.86 11.26 5.74
C VAL A 69 -3.27 11.67 5.31
N PRO A 70 -3.50 11.96 4.02
CA PRO A 70 -4.83 12.25 3.50
C PRO A 70 -5.80 11.13 3.89
N ARG A 71 -7.00 11.45 4.39
CA ARG A 71 -7.96 10.39 4.69
C ARG A 71 -8.41 9.77 3.37
N ILE A 72 -8.62 8.47 3.36
CA ILE A 72 -9.14 7.76 2.17
C ILE A 72 -10.51 8.34 1.76
N MET A 73 -11.29 8.89 2.70
CA MET A 73 -12.54 9.61 2.42
C MET A 73 -12.35 11.02 1.88
N ASP A 74 -11.16 11.62 2.04
CA ASP A 74 -10.81 12.93 1.46
C ASP A 74 -10.28 12.78 0.02
N PHE A 75 -10.04 11.55 -0.43
CA PHE A 75 -10.17 11.26 -1.85
C PHE A 75 -11.66 11.33 -2.13
N GLU A 76 -12.12 12.48 -2.61
CA GLU A 76 -13.39 12.53 -3.31
C GLU A 76 -13.43 11.32 -4.26
N PRO A 77 -14.51 10.52 -4.25
CA PRO A 77 -14.75 9.50 -5.28
C PRO A 77 -14.54 10.06 -6.70
N GLU A 78 -14.65 11.38 -6.84
CA GLU A 78 -14.42 12.17 -8.05
C GLU A 78 -12.95 12.24 -8.50
N LYS A 79 -11.95 11.80 -7.70
CA LYS A 79 -10.55 11.66 -8.16
C LYS A 79 -10.22 10.32 -8.84
N ILE A 80 -11.22 9.47 -9.06
CA ILE A 80 -11.24 8.54 -10.21
C ILE A 80 -11.54 9.32 -11.51
N SER A 81 -11.49 10.66 -11.53
CA SER A 81 -11.42 11.49 -12.75
C SER A 81 -10.10 11.39 -13.51
N PHE A 82 -9.24 10.40 -13.21
CA PHE A 82 -8.01 10.14 -13.98
C PHE A 82 -8.26 9.60 -15.41
N TYR A 83 -9.51 9.58 -15.87
CA TYR A 83 -9.86 9.46 -17.29
C TYR A 83 -10.52 10.74 -17.74
N ALA A 84 -9.82 11.49 -18.60
CA ALA A 84 -10.25 12.73 -19.22
C ALA A 84 -11.37 12.52 -20.27
N GLY A 85 -12.52 11.97 -19.85
CA GLY A 85 -13.71 11.72 -20.67
C GLY A 85 -14.59 10.60 -20.08
N GLU A 86 -15.82 10.45 -20.59
CA GLU A 86 -16.66 9.29 -20.26
C GLU A 86 -15.92 7.99 -20.60
N PRO A 87 -15.91 7.00 -19.70
CA PRO A 87 -15.25 5.73 -19.95
C PRO A 87 -15.89 5.06 -21.18
N THR A 88 -15.06 4.61 -22.11
CA THR A 88 -15.52 3.76 -23.21
C THR A 88 -16.07 2.45 -22.65
N GLN A 89 -17.00 1.82 -23.37
CA GLN A 89 -17.57 0.51 -23.01
C GLN A 89 -16.50 -0.55 -22.70
N LYS A 90 -15.34 -0.49 -23.39
CA LYS A 90 -14.22 -1.39 -23.15
C LYS A 90 -13.54 -1.13 -21.81
N GLN A 91 -13.39 0.13 -21.40
CA GLN A 91 -12.82 0.49 -20.10
C GLN A 91 -13.74 0.05 -18.97
N GLU A 92 -15.06 0.21 -19.14
CA GLU A 92 -16.06 -0.26 -18.18
C GLU A 92 -16.03 -1.79 -18.03
N GLN A 93 -15.94 -2.52 -19.14
CA GLN A 93 -15.77 -3.98 -19.11
C GLN A 93 -14.48 -4.41 -18.40
N ILE A 94 -13.38 -3.67 -18.59
CA ILE A 94 -12.11 -3.95 -17.90
C ILE A 94 -12.25 -3.68 -16.41
N ALA A 95 -12.86 -2.57 -16.01
CA ALA A 95 -13.09 -2.23 -14.60
C ALA A 95 -13.96 -3.29 -13.91
N ASN A 96 -15.05 -3.72 -14.55
CA ASN A 96 -15.92 -4.78 -14.03
C ASN A 96 -15.20 -6.12 -13.87
N LYS A 97 -14.34 -6.50 -14.82
CA LYS A 97 -13.52 -7.72 -14.70
C LYS A 97 -12.51 -7.63 -13.56
N LEU A 98 -11.93 -6.46 -13.32
CA LEU A 98 -11.01 -6.25 -12.20
C LEU A 98 -11.75 -6.34 -10.87
N LEU A 99 -12.96 -5.78 -10.76
CA LEU A 99 -13.80 -5.90 -9.57
C LEU A 99 -14.14 -7.37 -9.28
N GLN A 100 -14.62 -8.11 -10.28
CA GLN A 100 -14.92 -9.54 -10.15
C GLN A 100 -13.69 -10.36 -9.73
N LEU A 101 -12.50 -10.03 -10.25
CA LEU A 101 -11.27 -10.70 -9.85
C LEU A 101 -10.95 -10.43 -8.37
N MET A 102 -11.15 -9.19 -7.89
CA MET A 102 -10.93 -8.84 -6.48
C MET A 102 -11.91 -9.56 -5.56
N GLU A 103 -13.20 -9.64 -5.94
CA GLU A 103 -14.22 -10.39 -5.20
C GLU A 103 -13.88 -11.89 -5.13
N ASN A 104 -13.50 -12.49 -6.26
CA ASN A 104 -13.09 -13.90 -6.31
C ASN A 104 -11.85 -14.18 -5.46
N ILE A 105 -10.87 -13.26 -5.46
CA ILE A 105 -9.68 -13.37 -4.62
C ILE A 105 -10.07 -13.30 -3.14
N ASP A 106 -10.93 -12.35 -2.76
CA ASP A 106 -11.40 -12.21 -1.38
C ASP A 106 -12.18 -13.45 -0.93
N GLU A 107 -13.06 -13.99 -1.76
CA GLU A 107 -13.82 -15.20 -1.46
C GLU A 107 -12.90 -16.41 -1.25
N VAL A 108 -11.93 -16.64 -2.16
CA VAL A 108 -10.97 -17.75 -2.03
C VAL A 108 -10.06 -17.57 -0.80
N MET A 109 -9.57 -16.37 -0.56
CA MET A 109 -8.68 -16.08 0.57
C MET A 109 -9.43 -16.17 1.91
N SER A 110 -10.67 -15.67 1.95
CA SER A 110 -11.56 -15.79 3.10
C SER A 110 -11.96 -17.24 3.37
N ALA A 111 -12.25 -18.02 2.34
CA ALA A 111 -12.51 -19.46 2.47
C ALA A 111 -11.29 -20.20 3.03
N LYS A 112 -10.09 -19.94 2.49
CA LYS A 112 -8.84 -20.51 3.02
C LYS A 112 -8.66 -20.16 4.50
N TYR A 113 -8.90 -18.91 4.89
CA TYR A 113 -8.78 -18.48 6.28
C TYR A 113 -9.78 -19.22 7.19
N ARG A 114 -11.03 -19.40 6.74
CA ARG A 114 -12.03 -20.20 7.47
C ARG A 114 -11.58 -21.66 7.64
N PHE A 115 -11.05 -22.29 6.60
CA PHE A 115 -10.59 -23.68 6.69
C PHE A 115 -9.38 -23.86 7.62
N VAL A 116 -8.43 -22.93 7.61
CA VAL A 116 -7.25 -22.99 8.49
C VAL A 116 -7.63 -22.79 9.96
N ASN A 117 -8.59 -21.91 10.25
CA ASN A 117 -8.99 -21.65 11.63
C ASN A 117 -9.93 -22.71 12.22
N ILE A 118 -10.65 -23.49 11.41
CA ILE A 118 -11.48 -24.62 11.90
C ILE A 118 -10.61 -25.73 12.52
N SER A 119 -9.36 -25.88 12.08
CA SER A 119 -8.41 -26.84 12.66
C SER A 119 -7.79 -26.41 14.00
N GLU A 120 -7.91 -25.14 14.39
CA GLU A 120 -7.29 -24.62 15.63
C GLU A 120 -8.27 -24.62 16.83
N ASP A 121 -9.59 -24.62 16.61
CA ASP A 121 -10.60 -24.58 17.69
C ASP A 121 -10.98 -25.97 18.28
N ASN A 122 -10.34 -27.06 17.85
CA ASN A 122 -10.66 -28.43 18.28
C ASN A 122 -9.52 -29.18 19.02
N THR A 123 -8.59 -28.48 19.65
CA THR A 123 -7.59 -29.08 20.57
C THR A 123 -7.54 -28.31 21.88
#